data_AF-A0A9E5WLX4-F1
#
_entry.id   AF-A0A9E5WLX4-F1
#
_cell.length_a   1.000
_cell.length_b   1.000
_cell.length_c   1.000
_cell.angle_alpha   90.00
_cell.angle_beta   90.00
_cell.angle_gamma   90.00
#
_symmetry.space_group_name_H-M   'P 1'
#
loop_
_entity.id
_entity.type
_entity.pdbx_description
1 polymer ?
#
loop_
_entity_poly.entity_id
_entity_poly.type
_entity_poly.pdbx_seq_one_letter_code
_entity_poly.pdbx_strand_id
1 'polypeptide(L)'
;MNDSETHLNEPRLLSLETEFRLLAKLKQAIVDRAQREGEVCANYDEQIAMLQRDYEEELELITRQYHEQRAALENEYDLVRREAETQYQADSSATQAEYDRVLATIQSQYEEDVAAAQRKHDESLWLLDSYFDETADDSPKHQYEVFRFQATKAKEHFQADWEALQQEMEQVRDLMRRRRQWRSFPSPQTSQPPADQAEAQQRFDEAVAAARQTMQKLRRQKLPRLFAGWVPFVIFLVGAGGLGTATAFLLEPAWLQVPVEKPSPEWFGVCGGAAVVVTLLFELILLAVARSRSGRVYATLLQHMADAHSSVRFWQSEAKRELQRLKIESEHWDAEVQRRLKEGREKIERRLQEELAQYAEAKEAALREANQRFPALLEQIAERRDRTIREAEETYPRRIAQLERQYESDRQQLELRHRARLSNHESGFGREWNELATRWQDAVREAATTADAMNEVCRRFFPDWSTLAESWQPPTELPPGIRIGQFEVDLARLENGLPPDERLRPERTQFSLPAILPFPDNASLLLKATGAGKDVAVATLQAAMLRFLTSIPPGRIRFTIIDPVGLGENFSAFMHLADYDELLISNRIWTESSHIEKRLADLTEHMENIFQTYLRNEFKTI
;
A
#
# COMPACT_ATOMS: atom_id res chain seq x y z
N MET A 1 32.83 92.01 -12.70
CA MET A 1 32.88 93.47 -12.96
C MET A 1 31.47 94.02 -12.81
N ASN A 2 31.09 94.23 -11.55
CA ASN A 2 30.02 95.14 -11.15
C ASN A 2 30.26 95.35 -9.65
N ASP A 3 31.19 96.26 -9.37
CA ASP A 3 31.46 96.77 -8.04
C ASP A 3 30.23 97.58 -7.60
N SER A 4 29.29 96.88 -6.97
CA SER A 4 28.28 97.53 -6.13
C SER A 4 28.80 97.42 -4.70
N GLU A 5 29.82 98.23 -4.39
CA GLU A 5 30.15 98.59 -3.02
C GLU A 5 28.86 99.05 -2.36
N THR A 6 28.30 98.17 -1.55
CA THR A 6 27.22 98.49 -0.66
C THR A 6 27.88 99.35 0.42
N HIS A 7 28.00 100.65 0.16
CA HIS A 7 28.13 101.63 1.22
C HIS A 7 26.86 101.49 2.06
N LEU A 8 26.87 100.51 2.97
CA LEU A 8 25.96 100.45 4.10
C LEU A 8 26.06 101.84 4.72
N ASN A 9 24.97 102.60 4.60
CA ASN A 9 24.92 103.98 5.06
C ASN A 9 25.39 103.99 6.52
N GLU A 10 26.62 104.44 6.77
CA GLU A 10 27.28 104.41 8.09
C GLU A 10 26.35 104.89 9.23
N PRO A 11 25.51 105.94 9.05
CA PRO A 11 24.59 106.36 10.10
C PRO A 11 23.46 105.38 10.43
N ARG A 12 23.09 104.46 9.51
CA ARG A 12 22.06 103.44 9.79
C ARG A 12 22.62 102.21 10.49
N LEU A 13 23.92 101.93 10.34
CA LEU A 13 24.57 100.78 10.96
C LEU A 13 24.63 100.90 12.49
N LEU A 14 24.93 102.10 13.00
CA LEU A 14 25.02 102.36 14.44
C LEU A 14 23.69 102.81 15.05
N SER A 15 22.60 102.10 14.74
CA SER A 15 21.26 102.36 15.30
C SER A 15 20.75 101.18 16.11
N LEU A 16 19.97 101.47 17.17
CA LEU A 16 19.28 100.42 17.94
C LEU A 16 18.37 99.57 17.05
N GLU A 17 17.74 100.16 16.02
CA GLU A 17 16.90 99.40 15.09
C GLU A 17 17.69 98.31 14.37
N THR A 18 18.91 98.61 13.91
CA THR A 18 19.80 97.63 13.27
C THR A 18 20.24 96.56 14.26
N GLU A 19 20.62 96.94 15.49
CA GLU A 19 21.00 96.00 16.56
C GLU A 19 19.86 95.03 16.91
N PHE A 20 18.66 95.55 17.18
CA PHE A 20 17.47 94.74 17.48
C PHE A 20 17.07 93.86 16.30
N ARG A 21 17.11 94.39 15.08
CA ARG A 21 16.78 93.62 13.87
C ARG A 21 17.75 92.47 13.67
N LEU A 22 19.05 92.68 13.93
CA LEU A 22 20.08 91.65 13.82
C LEU A 22 19.81 90.51 14.80
N LEU A 23 19.62 90.83 16.09
CA LEU A 23 19.36 89.84 17.13
C LEU A 23 18.01 89.14 16.94
N ALA A 24 16.98 89.86 16.48
CA ALA A 24 15.68 89.28 16.17
C ALA A 24 15.75 88.30 14.99
N LYS A 25 16.46 88.66 13.90
CA LYS A 25 16.72 87.75 12.77
C LYS A 25 17.47 86.50 13.21
N LEU A 26 18.53 86.65 14.02
CA LEU A 26 19.30 85.52 14.52
C LEU A 26 18.44 84.60 15.40
N LYS A 27 17.66 85.17 16.32
CA LYS A 27 16.73 84.42 17.17
C LYS A 27 15.71 83.66 16.31
N GLN A 28 15.13 84.31 15.31
CA GLN A 28 14.18 83.67 14.40
C GLN A 28 14.84 82.52 13.64
N ALA A 29 16.05 82.71 13.11
CA ALA A 29 16.79 81.66 12.42
C ALA A 29 17.10 80.45 13.32
N ILE A 30 17.42 80.67 14.61
CA ILE A 30 17.63 79.59 15.59
C ILE A 30 16.35 78.76 15.77
N VAL A 31 15.21 79.43 15.94
CA VAL A 31 13.89 78.81 16.14
C VAL A 31 13.47 78.05 14.89
N ASP A 32 13.52 78.69 13.72
CA ASP A 32 13.15 78.09 12.44
C ASP A 32 14.00 76.85 12.15
N ARG A 33 15.31 76.93 12.40
CA ARG A 33 16.19 75.77 12.22
C ARG A 33 15.88 74.66 13.21
N ALA A 34 15.64 74.96 14.50
CA ALA A 34 15.31 73.93 15.50
C ALA A 34 14.01 73.19 15.15
N GLN A 35 12.98 73.93 14.76
CA GLN A 35 11.69 73.35 14.37
C GLN A 35 11.86 72.50 13.10
N ARG A 36 12.50 73.05 12.06
CA ARG A 36 12.63 72.36 10.78
C ARG A 36 13.55 71.14 10.85
N GLU A 37 14.59 71.19 11.67
CA GLU A 37 15.46 70.05 11.97
C GLU A 37 14.63 68.87 12.51
N GLY A 38 13.77 69.13 13.50
CA GLY A 38 12.87 68.11 14.06
C GLY A 38 11.85 67.57 13.05
N GLU A 39 11.21 68.45 12.27
CA GLU A 39 10.24 68.05 11.23
C GLU A 39 10.85 67.19 10.14
N VAL A 40 12.04 67.57 9.64
CA VAL A 40 12.71 66.88 8.54
C VAL A 40 13.20 65.50 8.98
N CYS A 41 13.77 65.38 10.19
CA CYS A 41 14.16 64.08 10.75
C CYS A 41 12.95 63.18 11.02
N ALA A 42 11.90 63.69 11.66
CA ALA A 42 10.71 62.89 11.95
C ALA A 42 10.02 62.39 10.68
N ASN A 43 9.87 63.25 9.66
CA ASN A 43 9.29 62.84 8.38
C ASN A 43 10.17 61.81 7.66
N TYR A 44 11.49 61.97 7.69
CA TYR A 44 12.41 60.98 7.11
C TYR A 44 12.24 59.59 7.77
N ASP A 45 12.26 59.53 9.11
CA ASP A 45 12.13 58.28 9.84
C ASP A 45 10.76 57.62 9.58
N GLU A 46 9.68 58.40 9.56
CA GLU A 46 8.32 57.91 9.26
C GLU A 46 8.22 57.33 7.84
N GLN A 47 8.78 58.02 6.85
CA GLN A 47 8.73 57.61 5.45
C GLN A 47 9.60 56.37 5.19
N ILE A 48 10.79 56.28 5.78
CA ILE A 48 11.62 55.08 5.70
C ILE A 48 10.89 53.88 6.32
N ALA A 49 10.27 54.07 7.49
CA ALA A 49 9.49 53.01 8.14
C ALA A 49 8.25 52.60 7.33
N MET A 50 7.60 53.53 6.62
CA MET A 50 6.50 53.22 5.70
C MET A 50 7.00 52.43 4.48
N LEU A 51 8.07 52.90 3.82
CA LEU A 51 8.65 52.22 2.65
C LEU A 51 9.13 50.80 2.97
N GLN A 52 9.66 50.58 4.17
CA GLN A 52 10.07 49.26 4.65
C GLN A 52 8.86 48.34 4.86
N ARG A 53 7.79 48.83 5.51
CA ARG A 53 6.56 48.06 5.69
C ARG A 53 5.90 47.70 4.36
N ASP A 54 5.78 48.66 3.44
CA ASP A 54 5.21 48.42 2.11
C ASP A 54 6.00 47.34 1.35
N TYR A 55 7.33 47.34 1.47
CA TYR A 55 8.18 46.32 0.87
C TYR A 55 7.96 44.93 1.49
N GLU A 56 7.90 44.85 2.81
CA GLU A 56 7.65 43.61 3.54
C GLU A 56 6.27 43.03 3.19
N GLU A 57 5.23 43.86 3.15
CA GLU A 57 3.87 43.46 2.77
C GLU A 57 3.80 42.97 1.31
N GLU A 58 4.40 43.69 0.35
CA GLU A 58 4.46 43.26 -1.06
C GLU A 58 5.26 41.94 -1.20
N LEU A 59 6.37 41.79 -0.47
CA LEU A 59 7.20 40.57 -0.51
C LEU A 59 6.47 39.36 0.06
N GLU A 60 5.78 39.52 1.19
CA GLU A 60 4.95 38.48 1.79
C GLU A 60 3.83 38.05 0.84
N LEU A 61 3.17 39.00 0.18
CA LEU A 61 2.11 38.72 -0.78
C LEU A 61 2.61 37.87 -1.96
N ILE A 62 3.70 38.30 -2.61
CA ILE A 62 4.30 37.57 -3.74
C ILE A 62 4.75 36.17 -3.32
N THR A 63 5.38 36.08 -2.13
CA THR A 63 5.85 34.79 -1.59
C THR A 63 4.69 33.85 -1.28
N ARG A 64 3.60 34.36 -0.69
CA ARG A 64 2.38 33.57 -0.42
C ARG A 64 1.76 33.06 -1.72
N GLN A 65 1.57 33.93 -2.70
CA GLN A 65 1.00 33.55 -4.01
C GLN A 65 1.85 32.49 -4.71
N TYR A 66 3.18 32.62 -4.66
CA TYR A 66 4.10 31.61 -5.19
C TYR A 66 3.91 30.25 -4.51
N HIS A 67 3.88 30.21 -3.16
CA HIS A 67 3.69 28.97 -2.43
C HIS A 67 2.33 28.32 -2.69
N GLU A 68 1.26 29.11 -2.75
CA GLU A 68 -0.09 28.61 -3.08
C GLU A 68 -0.15 28.00 -4.49
N GLN A 69 0.40 28.70 -5.50
CA GLN A 69 0.43 28.20 -6.87
C GLN A 69 1.33 26.98 -7.04
N ARG A 70 2.50 26.97 -6.37
CA ARG A 70 3.41 25.82 -6.37
C ARG A 70 2.75 24.59 -5.75
N ALA A 71 2.14 24.76 -4.57
CA ALA A 71 1.43 23.68 -3.91
C ALA A 71 0.25 23.16 -4.75
N ALA A 72 -0.49 24.05 -5.44
CA ALA A 72 -1.54 23.64 -6.36
C ALA A 72 -1.00 22.78 -7.52
N LEU A 73 0.11 23.19 -8.15
CA LEU A 73 0.75 22.40 -9.22
C LEU A 73 1.31 21.06 -8.73
N GLU A 74 1.91 21.02 -7.54
CA GLU A 74 2.42 19.78 -6.93
C GLU A 74 1.26 18.83 -6.61
N ASN A 75 0.14 19.35 -6.08
CA ASN A 75 -1.07 18.56 -5.83
C ASN A 75 -1.72 18.05 -7.13
N GLU A 76 -1.79 18.86 -8.19
CA GLU A 76 -2.27 18.44 -9.51
C GLU A 76 -1.39 17.31 -10.08
N TYR A 77 -0.07 17.43 -9.97
CA TYR A 77 0.88 16.40 -10.40
C TYR A 77 0.68 15.07 -9.65
N ASP A 78 0.61 15.15 -8.32
CA ASP A 78 0.40 13.98 -7.47
C ASP A 78 -0.97 13.32 -7.75
N LEU A 79 -2.01 14.13 -7.99
CA LEU A 79 -3.34 13.64 -8.33
C LEU A 79 -3.32 12.86 -9.65
N VAL A 80 -2.76 13.43 -10.72
CA VAL A 80 -2.68 12.76 -12.03
C VAL A 80 -1.92 11.44 -11.93
N ARG A 81 -0.82 11.41 -11.17
CA ARG A 81 -0.03 10.19 -10.97
C ARG A 81 -0.81 9.13 -10.17
N ARG A 82 -1.52 9.53 -9.10
CA ARG A 82 -2.35 8.62 -8.32
C ARG A 82 -3.53 8.09 -9.11
N GLU A 83 -4.20 8.94 -9.90
CA GLU A 83 -5.30 8.53 -10.78
C GLU A 83 -4.82 7.54 -11.85
N ALA A 84 -3.68 7.81 -12.50
CA ALA A 84 -3.09 6.88 -13.47
C ALA A 84 -2.76 5.53 -12.84
N GLU A 85 -2.19 5.50 -11.63
CA GLU A 85 -1.89 4.26 -10.91
C GLU A 85 -3.14 3.53 -10.45
N THR A 86 -4.14 4.25 -9.95
CA THR A 86 -5.42 3.65 -9.52
C THR A 86 -6.16 3.03 -10.70
N GLN A 87 -6.19 3.72 -11.84
CA GLN A 87 -6.77 3.21 -13.07
C GLN A 87 -6.01 1.97 -13.57
N TYR A 88 -4.67 1.99 -13.53
CA TYR A 88 -3.84 0.83 -13.86
C TYR A 88 -4.18 -0.38 -12.98
N GLN A 89 -4.27 -0.19 -11.66
CA GLN A 89 -4.60 -1.28 -10.73
C GLN A 89 -6.01 -1.82 -10.96
N ALA A 90 -6.99 -0.95 -11.20
CA ALA A 90 -8.37 -1.34 -11.50
C ALA A 90 -8.44 -2.14 -12.82
N ASP A 91 -7.86 -1.63 -13.89
CA ASP A 91 -7.90 -2.25 -15.22
C ASP A 91 -7.09 -3.55 -15.27
N SER A 92 -5.91 -3.57 -14.64
CA SER A 92 -5.06 -4.76 -14.54
C SER A 92 -5.71 -5.85 -13.71
N SER A 93 -6.32 -5.52 -12.56
CA SER A 93 -7.01 -6.51 -11.72
C SER A 93 -8.27 -7.05 -12.38
N ALA A 94 -9.04 -6.20 -13.07
CA ALA A 94 -10.19 -6.63 -13.85
C ALA A 94 -9.79 -7.57 -15.00
N THR A 95 -8.72 -7.24 -15.73
CA THR A 95 -8.19 -8.06 -16.83
C THR A 95 -7.62 -9.39 -16.32
N GLN A 96 -6.92 -9.38 -15.18
CA GLN A 96 -6.42 -10.60 -14.55
C GLN A 96 -7.57 -11.51 -14.09
N ALA A 97 -8.60 -10.95 -13.46
CA ALA A 97 -9.78 -11.70 -13.05
C ALA A 97 -10.54 -12.29 -14.26
N GLU A 98 -10.60 -11.56 -15.37
CA GLU A 98 -11.16 -12.06 -16.63
C GLU A 98 -10.32 -13.21 -17.20
N TYR A 99 -8.99 -13.08 -17.20
CA TYR A 99 -8.08 -14.15 -17.62
C TYR A 99 -8.26 -15.42 -16.77
N ASP A 100 -8.28 -15.29 -15.44
CA ASP A 100 -8.47 -16.43 -14.54
C ASP A 100 -9.85 -17.10 -14.76
N ARG A 101 -10.91 -16.31 -15.02
CA ARG A 101 -12.23 -16.84 -15.40
C ARG A 101 -12.20 -17.59 -16.72
N VAL A 102 -11.51 -17.07 -17.72
CA VAL A 102 -11.37 -17.74 -19.04
C VAL A 102 -10.60 -19.05 -18.87
N LEU A 103 -9.51 -19.07 -18.11
CA LEU A 103 -8.76 -20.29 -17.82
C LEU A 103 -9.62 -21.33 -17.08
N ALA A 104 -10.36 -20.91 -16.06
CA ALA A 104 -11.27 -21.79 -15.32
C ALA A 104 -12.37 -22.35 -16.23
N THR A 105 -12.91 -21.52 -17.13
CA THR A 105 -13.93 -21.95 -18.11
C THR A 105 -13.35 -22.97 -19.08
N ILE A 106 -12.15 -22.73 -19.64
CA ILE A 106 -11.47 -23.69 -20.54
C ILE A 106 -11.22 -25.02 -19.82
N GLN A 107 -10.76 -24.98 -18.57
CA GLN A 107 -10.50 -26.18 -17.76
C GLN A 107 -11.80 -26.94 -17.46
N SER A 108 -12.86 -26.25 -17.04
CA SER A 108 -14.16 -26.86 -16.75
C SER A 108 -14.78 -27.50 -17.99
N GLN A 109 -14.74 -26.82 -19.14
CA GLN A 109 -15.26 -27.34 -20.40
C GLN A 109 -14.52 -28.64 -20.80
N TYR A 110 -13.19 -28.64 -20.69
CA TYR A 110 -12.38 -29.82 -20.96
C TYR A 110 -12.71 -31.00 -20.02
N GLU A 111 -12.84 -30.76 -18.72
CA GLU A 111 -13.20 -31.80 -17.75
C GLU A 111 -14.60 -32.37 -18.01
N GLU A 112 -15.57 -31.52 -18.37
CA GLU A 112 -16.93 -31.94 -18.72
C GLU A 112 -16.96 -32.79 -20.00
N ASP A 113 -16.24 -32.36 -21.04
CA ASP A 113 -16.13 -33.08 -22.32
C ASP A 113 -15.43 -34.44 -22.13
N VAL A 114 -14.33 -34.49 -21.37
CA VAL A 114 -13.62 -35.74 -21.03
C VAL A 114 -14.52 -36.69 -20.24
N ALA A 115 -15.21 -36.20 -19.21
CA ALA A 115 -16.12 -37.01 -18.42
C ALA A 115 -17.31 -37.53 -19.25
N ALA A 116 -17.82 -36.73 -20.20
CA ALA A 116 -18.87 -37.16 -21.11
C ALA A 116 -18.38 -38.25 -22.08
N ALA A 117 -17.17 -38.13 -22.61
CA ALA A 117 -16.55 -39.15 -23.46
C ALA A 117 -16.30 -40.46 -22.69
N GLN A 118 -15.81 -40.38 -21.45
CA GLN A 118 -15.63 -41.54 -20.57
C GLN A 118 -16.94 -42.24 -20.24
N ARG A 119 -18.02 -41.50 -19.95
CA ARG A 119 -19.35 -42.10 -19.74
C ARG A 119 -19.84 -42.88 -20.97
N LYS A 120 -19.72 -42.30 -22.16
CA LYS A 120 -20.07 -42.98 -23.42
C LYS A 120 -19.23 -44.23 -23.67
N HIS A 121 -17.95 -44.17 -23.32
CA HIS A 121 -17.04 -45.31 -23.40
C HIS A 121 -17.51 -46.44 -22.48
N ASP A 122 -17.78 -46.14 -21.21
CA ASP A 122 -18.20 -47.13 -20.21
C ASP A 122 -19.57 -47.74 -20.54
N GLU A 123 -20.52 -46.92 -21.02
CA GLU A 123 -21.81 -47.39 -21.56
C GLU A 123 -21.62 -48.33 -22.76
N SER A 124 -20.70 -48.00 -23.67
CA SER A 124 -20.41 -48.83 -24.85
C SER A 124 -19.75 -50.16 -24.48
N LEU A 125 -18.85 -50.16 -23.48
CA LEU A 125 -18.26 -51.39 -22.94
C LEU A 125 -19.31 -52.27 -22.26
N TRP A 126 -20.19 -51.67 -21.47
CA TRP A 126 -21.27 -52.40 -20.79
C TRP A 126 -22.25 -53.03 -21.80
N LEU A 127 -22.66 -52.28 -22.84
CA LEU A 127 -23.52 -52.80 -23.91
C LEU A 127 -22.85 -53.95 -24.69
N LEU A 128 -21.53 -53.88 -24.89
CA LEU A 128 -20.78 -54.93 -25.55
C LEU A 128 -20.76 -56.21 -24.70
N ASP A 129 -20.48 -56.09 -23.40
CA ASP A 129 -20.45 -57.24 -22.50
C ASP A 129 -21.87 -57.84 -22.31
N SER A 130 -22.91 -57.02 -22.17
CA SER A 130 -24.29 -57.50 -22.01
C SER A 130 -24.83 -58.25 -23.23
N TYR A 131 -24.45 -57.83 -24.44
CA TYR A 131 -24.86 -58.49 -25.69
C TYR A 131 -24.33 -59.93 -25.80
N PHE A 132 -23.12 -60.19 -25.29
CA PHE A 132 -22.54 -61.53 -25.28
C PHE A 132 -22.98 -62.38 -24.07
N ASP A 133 -23.42 -61.76 -22.97
CA ASP A 133 -24.01 -62.47 -21.83
C ASP A 133 -25.44 -62.97 -22.12
N GLU A 134 -26.30 -62.21 -22.79
CA GLU A 134 -27.66 -62.67 -23.16
C GLU A 134 -27.66 -63.85 -24.15
N THR A 135 -26.58 -64.02 -24.92
CA THR A 135 -26.42 -65.14 -25.86
C THR A 135 -25.79 -66.38 -25.22
N ALA A 136 -25.52 -66.35 -23.91
CA ALA A 136 -24.85 -67.43 -23.18
C ALA A 136 -25.78 -68.61 -22.82
N ASP A 137 -27.10 -68.39 -22.66
CA ASP A 137 -28.05 -69.44 -22.24
C ASP A 137 -28.29 -70.51 -23.33
N ASP A 138 -28.16 -70.15 -24.61
CA ASP A 138 -28.25 -71.09 -25.75
C ASP A 138 -26.86 -71.49 -26.29
N SER A 139 -25.80 -71.26 -25.48
CA SER A 139 -24.43 -71.48 -25.92
C SER A 139 -24.05 -72.97 -25.98
N PRO A 140 -23.20 -73.37 -26.95
CA PRO A 140 -22.62 -74.71 -27.02
C PRO A 140 -21.89 -75.14 -25.73
N LYS A 141 -21.38 -74.16 -24.96
CA LYS A 141 -20.75 -74.38 -23.66
C LYS A 141 -21.73 -74.83 -22.59
N HIS A 142 -22.90 -74.20 -22.51
CA HIS A 142 -23.97 -74.63 -21.61
C HIS A 142 -24.45 -76.05 -21.95
N GLN A 143 -24.63 -76.35 -23.25
CA GLN A 143 -25.03 -77.68 -23.73
C GLN A 143 -23.98 -78.77 -23.37
N TYR A 144 -22.69 -78.47 -23.49
CA TYR A 144 -21.61 -79.35 -23.07
C TYR A 144 -21.65 -79.65 -21.55
N GLU A 145 -21.85 -78.63 -20.71
CA GLU A 145 -21.88 -78.78 -19.25
C GLU A 145 -23.09 -79.61 -18.79
N VAL A 146 -24.28 -79.35 -19.35
CA VAL A 146 -25.51 -80.10 -19.06
C VAL A 146 -25.38 -81.57 -19.46
N PHE A 147 -24.89 -81.85 -20.68
CA PHE A 147 -24.72 -83.22 -21.16
C PHE A 147 -23.65 -83.99 -20.36
N ARG A 148 -22.53 -83.33 -20.04
CA ARG A 148 -21.46 -83.91 -19.20
C ARG A 148 -21.99 -84.33 -17.83
N PHE A 149 -22.84 -83.50 -17.22
CA PHE A 149 -23.45 -83.81 -15.93
C PHE A 149 -24.38 -85.04 -16.03
N GLN A 150 -25.23 -85.10 -17.06
CA GLN A 150 -26.15 -86.23 -17.28
C GLN A 150 -25.41 -87.55 -17.55
N ALA A 151 -24.38 -87.53 -18.40
CA ALA A 151 -23.57 -88.70 -18.72
C ALA A 151 -22.80 -89.24 -17.50
N THR A 152 -22.37 -88.35 -16.58
CA THR A 152 -21.68 -88.77 -15.35
C THR A 152 -22.64 -89.53 -14.42
N LYS A 153 -23.86 -89.01 -14.21
CA LYS A 153 -24.88 -89.67 -13.39
C LYS A 153 -25.30 -91.04 -13.93
N ALA A 154 -25.53 -91.15 -15.24
CA ALA A 154 -25.93 -92.41 -15.85
C ALA A 154 -24.82 -93.48 -15.74
N LYS A 155 -23.54 -93.09 -15.86
CA LYS A 155 -22.41 -93.99 -15.63
C LYS A 155 -22.36 -94.53 -14.19
N GLU A 156 -22.57 -93.68 -13.19
CA GLU A 156 -22.60 -94.07 -11.78
C GLU A 156 -23.73 -95.09 -11.51
N HIS A 157 -24.91 -94.88 -12.10
CA HIS A 157 -26.04 -95.79 -12.00
C HIS A 157 -25.72 -97.18 -12.57
N PHE A 158 -25.15 -97.25 -13.79
CA PHE A 158 -24.77 -98.53 -14.40
C PHE A 158 -23.70 -99.28 -13.58
N GLN A 159 -22.75 -98.57 -12.97
CA GLN A 159 -21.71 -99.19 -12.15
C GLN A 159 -22.29 -99.79 -10.87
N ALA A 160 -23.14 -99.06 -10.16
CA ALA A 160 -23.76 -99.51 -8.91
C ALA A 160 -24.61 -100.78 -9.12
N ASP A 161 -25.45 -100.83 -10.15
CA ASP A 161 -26.30 -101.99 -10.41
C ASP A 161 -25.54 -103.21 -10.93
N TRP A 162 -24.47 -103.01 -11.71
CA TRP A 162 -23.61 -104.09 -12.17
C TRP A 162 -22.83 -104.74 -11.01
N GLU A 163 -22.28 -103.94 -10.10
CA GLU A 163 -21.59 -104.42 -8.90
C GLU A 163 -22.53 -105.20 -7.97
N ALA A 164 -23.75 -104.70 -7.74
CA ALA A 164 -24.76 -105.40 -6.97
C ALA A 164 -25.12 -106.77 -7.60
N LEU A 165 -25.30 -106.81 -8.93
CA LEU A 165 -25.64 -108.03 -9.64
C LEU A 165 -24.52 -109.09 -9.58
N GLN A 166 -23.25 -108.66 -9.61
CA GLN A 166 -22.09 -109.55 -9.45
C GLN A 166 -22.04 -110.18 -8.06
N GLN A 167 -22.25 -109.39 -7.00
CA GLN A 167 -22.30 -109.90 -5.62
C GLN A 167 -23.43 -110.92 -5.42
N GLU A 168 -24.63 -110.64 -5.95
CA GLU A 168 -25.76 -111.57 -5.87
C GLU A 168 -25.48 -112.89 -6.63
N MET A 169 -24.80 -112.81 -7.79
CA MET A 169 -24.41 -113.98 -8.56
C MET A 169 -23.41 -114.87 -7.82
N GLU A 170 -22.46 -114.27 -7.09
CA GLU A 170 -21.49 -115.01 -6.29
C GLU A 170 -22.17 -115.81 -5.16
N GLN A 171 -23.16 -115.22 -4.49
CA GLN A 171 -23.98 -115.93 -3.50
C GLN A 171 -24.74 -117.13 -4.11
N VAL A 172 -25.25 -116.98 -5.34
CA VAL A 172 -25.94 -118.06 -6.06
C VAL A 172 -24.97 -119.16 -6.50
N ARG A 173 -23.74 -118.78 -6.88
CA ARG A 173 -22.65 -119.69 -7.22
C ARG A 173 -22.27 -120.57 -6.02
N ASP A 174 -22.14 -119.97 -4.84
CA ASP A 174 -21.87 -120.68 -3.60
C ASP A 174 -23.03 -121.60 -3.20
N LEU A 175 -24.27 -121.15 -3.38
CA LEU A 175 -25.46 -121.97 -3.16
C LEU A 175 -25.45 -123.24 -4.03
N MET A 176 -25.06 -123.11 -5.30
CA MET A 176 -24.96 -124.23 -6.24
C MET A 176 -23.85 -125.21 -5.85
N ARG A 177 -22.72 -124.73 -5.34
CA ARG A 177 -21.64 -125.57 -4.82
C ARG A 177 -22.05 -126.34 -3.56
N ARG A 178 -22.66 -125.66 -2.57
CA ARG A 178 -23.12 -126.28 -1.31
C ARG A 178 -24.15 -127.39 -1.51
N ARG A 179 -25.02 -127.26 -2.53
CA ARG A 179 -26.05 -128.25 -2.88
C ARG A 179 -25.54 -129.38 -3.79
N ARG A 180 -24.22 -129.46 -4.03
CA ARG A 180 -23.57 -130.38 -4.99
C ARG A 180 -24.16 -130.31 -6.41
N GLN A 181 -24.68 -129.15 -6.80
CA GLN A 181 -25.29 -128.91 -8.13
C GLN A 181 -24.32 -128.30 -9.15
N TRP A 182 -23.12 -127.96 -8.71
CA TRP A 182 -22.10 -127.33 -9.55
C TRP A 182 -21.62 -128.24 -10.69
N ARG A 183 -21.44 -127.64 -11.88
CA ARG A 183 -20.81 -128.19 -13.09
C ARG A 183 -20.21 -127.05 -13.92
N SER A 184 -19.39 -127.36 -14.92
CA SER A 184 -19.04 -126.38 -15.96
C SER A 184 -20.29 -126.03 -16.78
N PHE A 185 -20.46 -124.75 -17.10
CA PHE A 185 -21.56 -124.24 -17.91
C PHE A 185 -21.01 -123.66 -19.22
N PRO A 186 -21.73 -123.81 -20.35
CA PRO A 186 -21.31 -123.20 -21.60
C PRO A 186 -21.33 -121.67 -21.49
N SER A 187 -20.42 -121.02 -22.22
CA SER A 187 -20.38 -119.55 -22.31
C SER A 187 -21.68 -119.02 -22.93
N PRO A 188 -22.21 -117.89 -22.42
CA PRO A 188 -23.42 -117.27 -22.97
C PRO A 188 -23.20 -116.79 -24.42
N GLN A 189 -24.29 -116.73 -25.20
CA GLN A 189 -24.28 -116.22 -26.57
C GLN A 189 -24.23 -114.69 -26.55
N THR A 190 -23.50 -114.06 -27.47
CA THR A 190 -23.52 -112.61 -27.64
C THR A 190 -24.84 -112.14 -28.24
N SER A 191 -25.56 -111.27 -27.52
CA SER A 191 -26.76 -110.60 -28.01
C SER A 191 -26.43 -109.48 -29.01
N GLN A 192 -27.40 -109.10 -29.84
CA GLN A 192 -27.26 -108.00 -30.81
C GLN A 192 -27.07 -106.65 -30.09
N PRO A 193 -26.20 -105.76 -30.59
CA PRO A 193 -25.97 -104.45 -29.98
C PRO A 193 -27.24 -103.57 -30.01
N PRO A 194 -27.45 -102.69 -29.01
CA PRO A 194 -28.54 -101.70 -29.03
C PRO A 194 -28.38 -100.67 -30.17
N ALA A 195 -29.46 -100.03 -30.62
CA ALA A 195 -29.42 -99.02 -31.69
C ALA A 195 -29.09 -97.61 -31.17
N ASP A 196 -29.54 -97.25 -29.97
CA ASP A 196 -29.31 -95.92 -29.38
C ASP A 196 -28.97 -95.97 -27.87
N GLN A 197 -28.63 -94.82 -27.29
CA GLN A 197 -28.27 -94.70 -25.87
C GLN A 197 -29.45 -95.00 -24.93
N ALA A 198 -30.68 -94.66 -25.33
CA ALA A 198 -31.86 -94.89 -24.49
C ALA A 198 -32.25 -96.38 -24.46
N GLU A 199 -32.18 -97.05 -25.60
CA GLU A 199 -32.37 -98.48 -25.78
C GLU A 199 -31.29 -99.28 -25.05
N ALA A 200 -30.04 -98.80 -25.04
CA ALA A 200 -28.96 -99.42 -24.27
C ALA A 200 -29.24 -99.36 -22.75
N GLN A 201 -29.78 -98.25 -22.26
CA GLN A 201 -30.18 -98.13 -20.86
C GLN A 201 -31.35 -99.06 -20.51
N GLN A 202 -32.40 -99.06 -21.35
CA GLN A 202 -33.57 -99.90 -21.13
C GLN A 202 -33.22 -101.41 -21.15
N ARG A 203 -32.39 -101.86 -22.11
CA ARG A 203 -31.96 -103.26 -22.19
C ARG A 203 -31.10 -103.69 -21.00
N PHE A 204 -30.35 -102.77 -20.39
CA PHE A 204 -29.61 -103.05 -19.17
C PHE A 204 -30.56 -103.32 -18.00
N ASP A 205 -31.53 -102.44 -17.78
CA ASP A 205 -32.50 -102.55 -16.67
C ASP A 205 -33.33 -103.84 -16.78
N GLU A 206 -33.78 -104.17 -18.00
CA GLU A 206 -34.50 -105.41 -18.30
C GLU A 206 -33.64 -106.66 -18.02
N ALA A 207 -32.37 -106.64 -18.42
CA ALA A 207 -31.45 -107.75 -18.19
C ALA A 207 -31.10 -107.94 -16.69
N VAL A 208 -30.92 -106.84 -15.94
CA VAL A 208 -30.70 -106.87 -14.48
C VAL A 208 -31.94 -107.43 -13.77
N ALA A 209 -33.14 -106.98 -14.13
CA ALA A 209 -34.38 -107.47 -13.55
C ALA A 209 -34.61 -108.97 -13.84
N ALA A 210 -34.39 -109.41 -15.08
CA ALA A 210 -34.52 -110.81 -15.49
C ALA A 210 -33.48 -111.72 -14.80
N ALA A 211 -32.24 -111.23 -14.60
CA ALA A 211 -31.21 -111.92 -13.86
C ALA A 211 -31.63 -112.13 -12.39
N ARG A 212 -32.04 -111.07 -11.68
CA ARG A 212 -32.51 -111.16 -10.27
C ARG A 212 -33.69 -112.12 -10.13
N GLN A 213 -34.66 -112.08 -11.04
CA GLN A 213 -35.81 -113.01 -11.03
C GLN A 213 -35.37 -114.47 -11.19
N THR A 214 -34.39 -114.73 -12.08
CA THR A 214 -33.84 -116.07 -12.33
C THR A 214 -33.02 -116.58 -11.13
N MET A 215 -32.28 -115.71 -10.46
CA MET A 215 -31.60 -116.01 -9.19
C MET A 215 -32.58 -116.46 -8.09
N GLN A 216 -33.72 -115.76 -7.95
CA GLN A 216 -34.76 -116.14 -6.98
C GLN A 216 -35.37 -117.51 -7.31
N LYS A 217 -35.62 -117.82 -8.59
CA LYS A 217 -36.09 -119.14 -9.04
C LYS A 217 -35.12 -120.24 -8.60
N LEU A 218 -33.81 -120.01 -8.69
CA LEU A 218 -32.78 -120.97 -8.24
C LEU A 218 -32.81 -121.19 -6.71
N ARG A 219 -32.97 -120.12 -5.93
CA ARG A 219 -33.01 -120.17 -4.45
C ARG A 219 -34.17 -121.02 -3.91
N ARG A 220 -35.34 -120.94 -4.57
CA ARG A 220 -36.60 -121.60 -4.16
C ARG A 220 -36.70 -123.10 -4.48
N GLN A 221 -35.78 -123.65 -5.28
CA GLN A 221 -35.82 -125.09 -5.61
C GLN A 221 -35.66 -125.96 -4.35
N LYS A 222 -36.65 -126.82 -4.08
CA LYS A 222 -36.70 -127.70 -2.90
C LYS A 222 -35.92 -129.01 -3.11
N LEU A 223 -36.00 -129.61 -4.30
CA LEU A 223 -35.34 -130.89 -4.63
C LEU A 223 -33.80 -130.85 -4.41
N PRO A 224 -33.07 -129.80 -4.85
CA PRO A 224 -31.63 -129.73 -4.64
C PRO A 224 -31.21 -129.51 -3.18
N ARG A 225 -32.14 -129.17 -2.28
CA ARG A 225 -31.84 -129.01 -0.84
C ARG A 225 -31.59 -130.34 -0.14
N LEU A 226 -32.17 -131.42 -0.63
CA LEU A 226 -31.94 -132.77 -0.11
C LEU A 226 -30.48 -133.21 -0.28
N PHE A 227 -29.76 -132.58 -1.22
CA PHE A 227 -28.34 -132.82 -1.50
C PHE A 227 -27.39 -131.84 -0.81
N ALA A 228 -27.89 -131.06 0.16
CA ALA A 228 -27.07 -130.17 0.97
C ALA A 228 -26.57 -130.89 2.23
N GLY A 229 -25.26 -130.82 2.47
CA GLY A 229 -24.64 -131.35 3.68
C GLY A 229 -24.72 -132.88 3.80
N TRP A 230 -25.20 -133.34 4.95
CA TRP A 230 -25.20 -134.71 5.45
C TRP A 230 -26.56 -135.41 5.23
N VAL A 231 -27.55 -134.67 4.70
CA VAL A 231 -28.90 -135.17 4.40
C VAL A 231 -28.90 -136.37 3.43
N PRO A 232 -28.08 -136.43 2.36
CA PRO A 232 -28.01 -137.62 1.50
C PRO A 232 -27.60 -138.87 2.27
N PHE A 233 -26.65 -138.73 3.20
CA PHE A 233 -26.20 -139.86 4.00
C PHE A 233 -27.30 -140.39 4.92
N VAL A 234 -28.16 -139.50 5.44
CA VAL A 234 -29.33 -139.88 6.25
C VAL A 234 -30.40 -140.56 5.39
N ILE A 235 -30.71 -140.02 4.20
CA ILE A 235 -31.66 -140.63 3.26
C ILE A 235 -31.18 -142.02 2.85
N PHE A 236 -29.87 -142.17 2.57
CA PHE A 236 -29.26 -143.44 2.26
C PHE A 236 -29.36 -144.45 3.41
N LEU A 237 -29.05 -144.05 4.66
CA LEU A 237 -29.12 -144.94 5.82
C LEU A 237 -30.55 -145.41 6.11
N VAL A 238 -31.51 -144.49 6.12
CA VAL A 238 -32.93 -144.80 6.37
C VAL A 238 -33.51 -145.62 5.21
N GLY A 239 -33.17 -145.26 3.97
CA GLY A 239 -33.59 -145.99 2.77
C GLY A 239 -33.03 -147.40 2.72
N ALA A 240 -31.71 -147.56 2.86
CA ALA A 240 -31.07 -148.88 2.83
C ALA A 240 -31.48 -149.77 4.01
N GLY A 241 -31.58 -149.21 5.23
CA GLY A 241 -32.04 -149.94 6.41
C GLY A 241 -33.51 -150.34 6.33
N GLY A 242 -34.38 -149.41 5.95
CA GLY A 242 -35.82 -149.64 5.80
C GLY A 242 -36.15 -150.60 4.65
N LEU A 243 -35.53 -150.41 3.48
CA LEU A 243 -35.75 -151.27 2.32
C LEU A 243 -35.14 -152.67 2.53
N GLY A 244 -33.96 -152.75 3.17
CA GLY A 244 -33.29 -154.02 3.49
C GLY A 244 -34.08 -154.88 4.47
N THR A 245 -34.61 -154.29 5.55
CA THR A 245 -35.48 -155.00 6.50
C THR A 245 -36.82 -155.41 5.88
N ALA A 246 -37.47 -154.51 5.14
CA ALA A 246 -38.74 -154.81 4.47
C ALA A 246 -38.60 -155.96 3.46
N THR A 247 -37.56 -155.93 2.62
CA THR A 247 -37.31 -156.98 1.61
C THR A 247 -36.95 -158.31 2.24
N ALA A 248 -36.17 -158.34 3.32
CA ALA A 248 -35.80 -159.59 3.99
C ALA A 248 -37.01 -160.34 4.61
N PHE A 249 -38.01 -159.60 5.11
CA PHE A 249 -39.24 -160.19 5.67
C PHE A 249 -40.28 -160.55 4.62
N LEU A 250 -40.53 -159.64 3.65
CA LEU A 250 -41.61 -159.77 2.68
C LEU A 250 -41.30 -160.73 1.53
N LEU A 251 -40.03 -160.97 1.22
CA LEU A 251 -39.64 -161.85 0.11
C LEU A 251 -39.36 -163.26 0.62
N GLU A 252 -39.96 -164.26 -0.03
CA GLU A 252 -39.69 -165.68 0.19
C GLU A 252 -38.55 -166.16 -0.72
N PRO A 253 -37.52 -166.87 -0.21
CA PRO A 253 -36.33 -167.25 -0.98
C PRO A 253 -36.64 -168.05 -2.26
N ALA A 254 -37.75 -168.81 -2.24
CA ALA A 254 -38.23 -169.58 -3.38
C ALA A 254 -38.50 -168.71 -4.63
N TRP A 255 -38.91 -167.44 -4.46
CA TRP A 255 -39.20 -166.55 -5.59
C TRP A 255 -37.94 -166.12 -6.35
N LEU A 256 -36.81 -166.08 -5.65
CA LEU A 256 -35.52 -165.66 -6.21
C LEU A 256 -34.62 -166.86 -6.57
N GLN A 257 -35.11 -168.10 -6.42
CA GLN A 257 -34.39 -169.36 -6.67
C GLN A 257 -33.05 -169.47 -5.91
N VAL A 258 -32.92 -168.79 -4.77
CA VAL A 258 -31.70 -168.81 -3.96
C VAL A 258 -31.83 -169.96 -2.94
N PRO A 259 -30.94 -170.97 -2.94
CA PRO A 259 -31.08 -172.18 -2.14
C PRO A 259 -30.70 -171.93 -0.68
N VAL A 260 -31.52 -171.16 0.03
CA VAL A 260 -31.29 -170.76 1.41
C VAL A 260 -32.59 -170.88 2.21
N GLU A 261 -32.62 -171.76 3.21
CA GLU A 261 -33.79 -171.93 4.10
C GLU A 261 -33.82 -170.84 5.18
N LYS A 262 -35.02 -170.32 5.50
CA LYS A 262 -35.21 -169.32 6.55
C LYS A 262 -35.20 -169.98 7.94
N PRO A 263 -34.54 -169.40 8.97
CA PRO A 263 -33.70 -168.20 8.95
C PRO A 263 -32.19 -168.50 8.81
N SER A 264 -31.48 -167.79 7.92
CA SER A 264 -30.00 -167.79 7.83
C SER A 264 -29.41 -166.38 7.76
N PRO A 265 -28.19 -166.14 8.28
CA PRO A 265 -27.51 -164.84 8.19
C PRO A 265 -27.22 -164.39 6.75
N GLU A 266 -27.02 -165.34 5.83
CA GLU A 266 -26.65 -165.06 4.44
C GLU A 266 -27.80 -164.39 3.66
N TRP A 267 -29.06 -164.74 3.95
CA TRP A 267 -30.24 -164.13 3.33
C TRP A 267 -30.38 -162.63 3.66
N PHE A 268 -30.16 -162.27 4.92
CA PHE A 268 -30.16 -160.86 5.35
C PHE A 268 -29.03 -160.06 4.70
N GLY A 269 -27.87 -160.70 4.45
CA GLY A 269 -26.75 -160.08 3.73
C GLY A 269 -27.10 -159.73 2.27
N VAL A 270 -27.76 -160.63 1.54
CA VAL A 270 -28.15 -160.40 0.13
C VAL A 270 -29.21 -159.29 0.01
N CYS A 271 -30.25 -159.31 0.86
CA CYS A 271 -31.28 -158.27 0.87
C CYS A 271 -30.71 -156.91 1.28
N GLY A 272 -29.81 -156.88 2.28
CA GLY A 272 -29.10 -155.65 2.68
C GLY A 272 -28.22 -155.09 1.57
N GLY A 273 -27.47 -155.95 0.86
CA GLY A 273 -26.64 -155.56 -0.27
C GLY A 273 -27.45 -154.99 -1.45
N ALA A 274 -28.56 -155.64 -1.81
CA ALA A 274 -29.45 -155.16 -2.88
C ALA A 274 -30.11 -153.82 -2.50
N ALA A 275 -30.56 -153.66 -1.25
CA ALA A 275 -31.16 -152.42 -0.76
C ALA A 275 -30.18 -151.23 -0.79
N VAL A 276 -28.91 -151.46 -0.43
CA VAL A 276 -27.85 -150.47 -0.57
C VAL A 276 -27.70 -150.02 -2.03
N VAL A 277 -27.62 -150.97 -2.97
CA VAL A 277 -27.45 -150.66 -4.40
C VAL A 277 -28.65 -149.87 -4.96
N VAL A 278 -29.88 -150.28 -4.63
CA VAL A 278 -31.10 -149.61 -5.10
C VAL A 278 -31.22 -148.20 -4.53
N THR A 279 -30.90 -148.01 -3.25
CA THR A 279 -30.97 -146.69 -2.60
C THR A 279 -29.90 -145.75 -3.16
N LEU A 280 -28.67 -146.25 -3.39
CA LEU A 280 -27.62 -145.49 -4.08
C LEU A 280 -28.01 -145.09 -5.51
N LEU A 281 -28.58 -146.03 -6.29
CA LEU A 281 -29.05 -145.75 -7.66
C LEU A 281 -30.17 -144.68 -7.65
N PHE A 282 -31.10 -144.79 -6.72
CA PHE A 282 -32.20 -143.82 -6.57
C PHE A 282 -31.66 -142.42 -6.21
N GLU A 283 -30.71 -142.31 -5.30
CA GLU A 283 -30.06 -141.04 -4.96
C GLU A 283 -29.26 -140.45 -6.13
N LEU A 284 -28.54 -141.28 -6.89
CA LEU A 284 -27.80 -140.87 -8.09
C LEU A 284 -28.73 -140.30 -9.16
N ILE A 285 -29.88 -140.96 -9.41
CA ILE A 285 -30.89 -140.48 -10.36
C ILE A 285 -31.51 -139.16 -9.88
N LEU A 286 -31.87 -139.06 -8.60
CA LEU A 286 -32.41 -137.82 -8.03
C LEU A 286 -31.39 -136.67 -8.10
N LEU A 287 -30.11 -136.93 -7.87
CA LEU A 287 -29.04 -135.94 -8.00
C LEU A 287 -28.85 -135.51 -9.45
N ALA A 288 -28.93 -136.43 -10.42
CA ALA A 288 -28.84 -136.13 -11.84
C ALA A 288 -30.01 -135.27 -12.33
N VAL A 289 -31.24 -135.56 -11.88
CA VAL A 289 -32.44 -134.77 -12.19
C VAL A 289 -32.35 -133.38 -11.54
N ALA A 290 -31.94 -133.30 -10.28
CA ALA A 290 -31.71 -132.03 -9.59
C ALA A 290 -30.66 -131.18 -10.34
N ARG A 291 -29.54 -131.79 -10.75
CA ARG A 291 -28.45 -131.12 -11.49
C ARG A 291 -28.89 -130.61 -12.85
N SER A 292 -29.66 -131.39 -13.60
CA SER A 292 -30.17 -130.99 -14.91
C SER A 292 -31.14 -129.80 -14.80
N ARG A 293 -32.06 -129.83 -13.81
CA ARG A 293 -33.03 -128.75 -13.60
C ARG A 293 -32.37 -127.46 -13.09
N SER A 294 -31.51 -127.53 -12.08
CA SER A 294 -30.78 -126.35 -11.59
C SER A 294 -29.82 -125.81 -12.66
N GLY A 295 -29.23 -126.69 -13.46
CA GLY A 295 -28.25 -126.29 -14.46
C GLY A 295 -28.81 -125.54 -15.68
N ARG A 296 -30.05 -125.81 -16.11
CA ARG A 296 -30.70 -125.02 -17.18
C ARG A 296 -31.02 -123.60 -16.72
N VAL A 297 -31.55 -123.47 -15.51
CA VAL A 297 -31.91 -122.16 -14.94
C VAL A 297 -30.68 -121.29 -14.69
N TYR A 298 -29.56 -121.89 -14.28
CA TYR A 298 -28.29 -121.18 -14.12
C TYR A 298 -27.67 -120.73 -15.47
N ALA A 299 -27.88 -121.47 -16.55
CA ALA A 299 -27.44 -121.05 -17.89
C ALA A 299 -28.23 -119.83 -18.40
N THR A 300 -29.54 -119.78 -18.16
CA THR A 300 -30.36 -118.59 -18.45
C THR A 300 -29.90 -117.36 -17.66
N LEU A 301 -29.51 -117.57 -16.40
CA LEU A 301 -28.94 -116.50 -15.58
C LEU A 301 -27.63 -115.93 -16.16
N LEU A 302 -26.74 -116.80 -16.65
CA LEU A 302 -25.50 -116.38 -17.30
C LEU A 302 -25.75 -115.56 -18.58
N GLN A 303 -26.82 -115.87 -19.32
CA GLN A 303 -27.23 -115.11 -20.51
C GLN A 303 -27.65 -113.68 -20.15
N HIS A 304 -28.55 -113.52 -19.16
CA HIS A 304 -28.99 -112.19 -18.71
C HIS A 304 -27.84 -111.33 -18.18
N MET A 305 -26.83 -111.94 -17.55
CA MET A 305 -25.63 -111.21 -17.13
C MET A 305 -24.77 -110.75 -18.31
N ALA A 306 -24.65 -111.55 -19.36
CA ALA A 306 -23.92 -111.16 -20.56
C ALA A 306 -24.61 -110.01 -21.31
N ASP A 307 -25.95 -110.05 -21.37
CA ASP A 307 -26.77 -109.02 -22.01
C ASP A 307 -26.60 -107.68 -21.30
N ALA A 308 -26.71 -107.66 -19.97
CA ALA A 308 -26.48 -106.47 -19.15
C ALA A 308 -25.06 -105.88 -19.37
N HIS A 309 -24.02 -106.73 -19.39
CA HIS A 309 -22.65 -106.26 -19.60
C HIS A 309 -22.43 -105.63 -20.98
N SER A 310 -23.07 -106.18 -22.00
CA SER A 310 -22.93 -105.72 -23.38
C SER A 310 -23.57 -104.34 -23.60
N SER A 311 -24.74 -104.10 -23.00
CA SER A 311 -25.46 -102.83 -23.10
C SER A 311 -24.72 -101.67 -22.43
N VAL A 312 -24.10 -101.89 -21.26
CA VAL A 312 -23.30 -100.86 -20.56
C VAL A 312 -22.07 -100.46 -21.36
N ARG A 313 -21.37 -101.41 -21.98
CA ARG A 313 -20.18 -101.12 -22.80
C ARG A 313 -20.54 -100.29 -24.03
N PHE A 314 -21.64 -100.61 -24.69
CA PHE A 314 -22.13 -99.85 -25.84
C PHE A 314 -22.46 -98.41 -25.43
N TRP A 315 -23.25 -98.23 -24.36
CA TRP A 315 -23.62 -96.91 -23.84
C TRP A 315 -22.39 -96.05 -23.50
N GLN A 316 -21.39 -96.62 -22.82
CA GLN A 316 -20.16 -95.91 -22.46
C GLN A 316 -19.34 -95.43 -23.67
N SER A 317 -19.33 -96.21 -24.76
CA SER A 317 -18.60 -95.82 -25.98
C SER A 317 -19.26 -94.66 -26.71
N GLU A 318 -20.59 -94.63 -26.74
CA GLU A 318 -21.35 -93.60 -27.47
C GLU A 318 -21.43 -92.29 -26.66
N ALA A 319 -21.65 -92.37 -25.34
CA ALA A 319 -21.62 -91.21 -24.46
C ALA A 319 -20.27 -90.48 -24.54
N LYS A 320 -19.15 -91.20 -24.72
CA LYS A 320 -17.81 -90.61 -24.86
C LYS A 320 -17.63 -89.84 -26.17
N ARG A 321 -18.22 -90.31 -27.27
CA ARG A 321 -18.15 -89.63 -28.58
C ARG A 321 -18.93 -88.32 -28.58
N GLU A 322 -20.14 -88.35 -28.05
CA GLU A 322 -20.99 -87.16 -27.99
C GLU A 322 -20.38 -86.06 -27.10
N LEU A 323 -19.77 -86.46 -25.98
CA LEU A 323 -19.09 -85.54 -25.07
C LEU A 323 -17.83 -84.90 -25.68
N GLN A 324 -17.12 -85.60 -26.59
CA GLN A 324 -15.99 -85.03 -27.32
C GLN A 324 -16.43 -84.03 -28.40
N ARG A 325 -17.53 -84.31 -29.10
CA ARG A 325 -18.09 -83.41 -30.10
C ARG A 325 -18.50 -82.07 -29.49
N LEU A 326 -19.31 -82.12 -28.43
CA LEU A 326 -19.79 -80.93 -27.72
C LEU A 326 -18.63 -80.12 -27.09
N LYS A 327 -17.56 -80.79 -26.64
CA LYS A 327 -16.39 -80.11 -26.10
C LYS A 327 -15.70 -79.23 -27.15
N ILE A 328 -15.41 -79.79 -28.32
CA ILE A 328 -14.73 -79.08 -29.41
C ILE A 328 -15.58 -77.88 -29.85
N GLU A 329 -16.89 -78.07 -29.96
CA GLU A 329 -17.84 -77.02 -30.33
C GLU A 329 -17.87 -75.87 -29.30
N SER A 330 -17.77 -76.19 -27.99
CA SER A 330 -17.66 -75.18 -26.93
C SER A 330 -16.34 -74.39 -26.95
N GLU A 331 -15.21 -75.04 -27.21
CA GLU A 331 -13.89 -74.39 -27.24
C GLU A 331 -13.75 -73.45 -28.45
N HIS A 332 -14.29 -73.85 -29.61
CA HIS A 332 -14.34 -72.98 -30.80
C HIS A 332 -15.26 -71.78 -30.61
N TRP A 333 -16.41 -71.96 -29.97
CA TRP A 333 -17.34 -70.87 -29.67
C TRP A 333 -16.73 -69.86 -28.69
N ASP A 334 -16.12 -70.33 -27.59
CA ASP A 334 -15.43 -69.47 -26.60
C ASP A 334 -14.31 -68.64 -27.25
N ALA A 335 -13.50 -69.25 -28.13
CA ALA A 335 -12.42 -68.56 -28.82
C ALA A 335 -12.94 -67.44 -29.76
N GLU A 336 -14.05 -67.68 -30.46
CA GLU A 336 -14.65 -66.70 -31.36
C GLU A 336 -15.32 -65.54 -30.60
N VAL A 337 -16.00 -65.82 -29.47
CA VAL A 337 -16.57 -64.79 -28.59
C VAL A 337 -15.46 -63.89 -28.03
N GLN A 338 -14.38 -64.48 -27.52
CA GLN A 338 -13.24 -63.72 -26.98
C GLN A 338 -12.56 -62.85 -28.04
N ARG A 339 -12.42 -63.35 -29.27
CA ARG A 339 -11.87 -62.58 -30.39
C ARG A 339 -12.75 -61.36 -30.70
N ARG A 340 -14.07 -61.53 -30.77
CA ARG A 340 -15.01 -60.44 -31.06
C ARG A 340 -15.10 -59.42 -29.93
N LEU A 341 -15.07 -59.86 -28.67
CA LEU A 341 -14.98 -58.97 -27.50
C LEU A 341 -13.71 -58.12 -27.57
N LYS A 342 -12.56 -58.73 -27.88
CA LYS A 342 -11.29 -58.00 -28.00
C LYS A 342 -11.33 -56.96 -29.13
N GLU A 343 -11.78 -57.35 -30.32
CA GLU A 343 -11.92 -56.44 -31.46
C GLU A 343 -12.92 -55.30 -31.19
N GLY A 344 -14.02 -55.58 -30.46
CA GLY A 344 -15.00 -54.60 -30.03
C GLY A 344 -14.42 -53.59 -29.03
N ARG A 345 -13.74 -54.08 -27.99
CA ARG A 345 -13.06 -53.24 -26.97
C ARG A 345 -11.98 -52.36 -27.60
N GLU A 346 -11.12 -52.90 -28.45
CA GLU A 346 -10.07 -52.13 -29.14
C GLU A 346 -10.62 -51.03 -30.07
N LYS A 347 -11.83 -51.19 -30.61
CA LYS A 347 -12.49 -50.14 -31.41
C LYS A 347 -13.09 -49.05 -30.52
N ILE A 348 -13.71 -49.42 -29.41
CA ILE A 348 -14.27 -48.48 -28.42
C ILE A 348 -13.13 -47.66 -27.79
N GLU A 349 -12.02 -48.30 -27.40
CA GLU A 349 -10.83 -47.66 -26.84
C GLU A 349 -10.19 -46.65 -27.81
N ARG A 350 -10.04 -47.04 -29.09
CA ARG A 350 -9.51 -46.13 -30.13
C ARG A 350 -10.37 -44.89 -30.30
N ARG A 351 -11.70 -45.05 -30.32
CA ARG A 351 -12.62 -43.91 -30.44
C ARG A 351 -12.48 -42.96 -29.24
N LEU A 352 -12.36 -43.49 -28.03
CA LEU A 352 -12.11 -42.67 -26.84
C LEU A 352 -10.77 -41.92 -26.97
N GLN A 353 -9.69 -42.59 -27.40
CA GLN A 353 -8.39 -41.94 -27.58
C GLN A 353 -8.43 -40.81 -28.63
N GLU A 354 -9.12 -41.01 -29.75
CA GLU A 354 -9.30 -39.98 -30.78
C GLU A 354 -10.10 -38.77 -30.25
N GLU A 355 -11.20 -39.00 -29.52
CA GLU A 355 -12.00 -37.93 -28.92
C GLU A 355 -11.19 -37.17 -27.84
N LEU A 356 -10.47 -37.87 -26.96
CA LEU A 356 -9.62 -37.24 -25.95
C LEU A 356 -8.49 -36.40 -26.56
N ALA A 357 -7.90 -36.86 -27.67
CA ALA A 357 -6.87 -36.10 -28.39
C ALA A 357 -7.44 -34.81 -29.00
N GLN A 358 -8.65 -34.85 -29.58
CA GLN A 358 -9.32 -33.67 -30.12
C GLN A 358 -9.64 -32.65 -29.03
N TYR A 359 -10.15 -33.10 -27.87
CA TYR A 359 -10.43 -32.21 -26.73
C TYR A 359 -9.14 -31.59 -26.16
N ALA A 360 -8.04 -32.36 -26.12
CA ALA A 360 -6.74 -31.84 -25.69
C ALA A 360 -6.20 -30.76 -26.66
N GLU A 361 -6.29 -30.99 -27.96
CA GLU A 361 -5.85 -30.01 -28.97
C GLU A 361 -6.70 -28.73 -28.93
N ALA A 362 -8.03 -28.86 -28.78
CA ALA A 362 -8.93 -27.73 -28.62
C ALA A 362 -8.60 -26.90 -27.36
N LYS A 363 -8.33 -27.57 -26.24
CA LYS A 363 -7.87 -26.91 -25.00
C LYS A 363 -6.56 -26.17 -25.23
N GLU A 364 -5.56 -26.79 -25.84
CA GLU A 364 -4.27 -26.15 -26.12
C GLU A 364 -4.40 -24.95 -27.07
N ALA A 365 -5.27 -25.02 -28.07
CA ALA A 365 -5.57 -23.89 -28.95
C ALA A 365 -6.20 -22.72 -28.17
N ALA A 366 -7.21 -22.99 -27.35
CA ALA A 366 -7.87 -21.97 -26.52
C ALA A 366 -6.92 -21.35 -25.49
N LEU A 367 -6.06 -22.16 -24.86
CA LEU A 367 -5.02 -21.66 -23.94
C LEU A 367 -4.00 -20.78 -24.66
N ARG A 368 -3.57 -21.15 -25.87
CA ARG A 368 -2.65 -20.33 -26.67
C ARG A 368 -3.25 -18.98 -27.03
N GLU A 369 -4.50 -18.94 -27.44
CA GLU A 369 -5.20 -17.68 -27.75
C GLU A 369 -5.29 -16.78 -26.50
N ALA A 370 -5.72 -17.34 -25.36
CA ALA A 370 -5.78 -16.61 -24.10
C ALA A 370 -4.38 -16.09 -23.67
N ASN A 371 -3.35 -16.94 -23.75
CA ASN A 371 -1.97 -16.58 -23.38
C ASN A 371 -1.31 -15.58 -24.33
N GLN A 372 -1.85 -15.36 -25.53
CA GLN A 372 -1.38 -14.29 -26.41
C GLN A 372 -2.14 -12.98 -26.17
N ARG A 373 -3.46 -13.07 -26.00
CA ARG A 373 -4.34 -11.89 -25.90
C ARG A 373 -4.20 -11.14 -24.58
N PHE A 374 -4.26 -11.85 -23.45
CA PHE A 374 -4.31 -11.21 -22.14
C PHE A 374 -2.98 -10.52 -21.76
N PRO A 375 -1.79 -11.11 -22.00
CA PRO A 375 -0.54 -10.40 -21.79
C PRO A 375 -0.40 -9.15 -22.64
N ALA A 376 -0.81 -9.19 -23.91
CA ALA A 376 -0.79 -8.01 -24.78
C ALA A 376 -1.72 -6.89 -24.28
N LEU A 377 -2.89 -7.24 -23.71
CA LEU A 377 -3.79 -6.26 -23.09
C LEU A 377 -3.19 -5.64 -21.82
N LEU A 378 -2.57 -6.45 -20.96
CA LEU A 378 -1.88 -5.96 -19.76
C LEU A 378 -0.70 -5.04 -20.12
N GLU A 379 0.03 -5.35 -21.18
CA GLU A 379 1.09 -4.49 -21.71
C GLU A 379 0.53 -3.15 -22.21
N GLN A 380 -0.56 -3.14 -22.97
CA GLN A 380 -1.22 -1.89 -23.41
C GLN A 380 -1.71 -1.04 -22.23
N ILE A 381 -2.26 -1.67 -21.19
CA ILE A 381 -2.68 -0.99 -19.95
C ILE A 381 -1.47 -0.37 -19.24
N ALA A 382 -0.36 -1.09 -19.15
CA ALA A 382 0.90 -0.57 -18.59
C ALA A 382 1.49 0.58 -19.42
N GLU A 383 1.52 0.45 -20.75
CA GLU A 383 1.99 1.51 -21.65
C GLU A 383 1.17 2.79 -21.51
N ARG A 384 -0.15 2.67 -21.36
CA ARG A 384 -1.04 3.82 -21.15
C ARG A 384 -0.70 4.55 -19.85
N ARG A 385 -0.52 3.81 -18.74
CA ARG A 385 -0.06 4.38 -17.46
C ARG A 385 1.26 5.11 -17.64
N ASP A 386 2.25 4.44 -18.24
CA ASP A 386 3.59 5.01 -18.41
C ASP A 386 3.60 6.24 -19.31
N ARG A 387 2.73 6.28 -20.33
CA ARG A 387 2.54 7.47 -21.16
C ARG A 387 1.97 8.63 -20.35
N THR A 388 0.89 8.41 -19.59
CA THR A 388 0.29 9.46 -18.76
C THR A 388 1.27 9.98 -17.70
N ILE A 389 2.03 9.09 -17.05
CA ILE A 389 3.06 9.49 -16.08
C ILE A 389 4.17 10.30 -16.77
N ARG A 390 4.69 9.85 -17.92
CA ARG A 390 5.73 10.59 -18.66
C ARG A 390 5.26 11.97 -19.11
N GLU A 391 4.04 12.08 -19.63
CA GLU A 391 3.45 13.37 -20.03
C GLU A 391 3.35 14.32 -18.83
N ALA A 392 3.00 13.81 -17.65
CA ALA A 392 2.99 14.57 -16.40
C ALA A 392 4.41 14.97 -15.94
N GLU A 393 5.38 14.04 -15.98
CA GLU A 393 6.79 14.29 -15.64
C GLU A 393 7.46 15.30 -16.58
N GLU A 394 7.01 15.44 -17.82
CA GLU A 394 7.49 16.49 -18.73
C GLU A 394 6.81 17.84 -18.48
N THR A 395 5.51 17.84 -18.19
CA THR A 395 4.69 19.07 -18.14
C THR A 395 4.82 19.81 -16.81
N TYR A 396 4.64 19.11 -15.67
CA TYR A 396 4.57 19.77 -14.36
C TYR A 396 5.91 20.36 -13.89
N PRO A 397 7.05 19.66 -14.00
CA PRO A 397 8.35 20.25 -13.67
C PRO A 397 8.67 21.49 -14.51
N ARG A 398 8.28 21.51 -15.79
CA ARG A 398 8.42 22.72 -16.64
C ARG A 398 7.56 23.87 -16.14
N ARG A 399 6.31 23.63 -15.76
CA ARG A 399 5.41 24.65 -15.18
C ARG A 399 5.94 25.17 -13.84
N ILE A 400 6.42 24.29 -12.95
CA ILE A 400 7.02 24.67 -11.66
C ILE A 400 8.28 25.52 -11.89
N ALA A 401 9.17 25.10 -12.80
CA ALA A 401 10.37 25.88 -13.12
C ALA A 401 10.06 27.23 -13.76
N GLN A 402 8.97 27.34 -14.54
CA GLN A 402 8.50 28.62 -15.08
C GLN A 402 7.97 29.52 -13.96
N LEU A 403 7.18 28.97 -13.04
CA LEU A 403 6.67 29.68 -11.87
C LEU A 403 7.81 30.19 -10.97
N GLU A 404 8.84 29.37 -10.73
CA GLU A 404 10.04 29.78 -9.99
C GLU A 404 10.79 30.95 -10.64
N ARG A 405 10.95 30.92 -11.98
CA ARG A 405 11.56 32.05 -12.70
C ARG A 405 10.72 33.32 -12.61
N GLN A 406 9.40 33.19 -12.66
CA GLN A 406 8.50 34.34 -12.53
C GLN A 406 8.60 34.92 -11.12
N TYR A 407 8.55 34.09 -10.08
CA TYR A 407 8.73 34.51 -8.69
C TYR A 407 10.06 35.25 -8.48
N GLU A 408 11.17 34.70 -8.98
CA GLU A 408 12.48 35.34 -8.83
C GLU A 408 12.56 36.68 -9.59
N SER A 409 11.96 36.76 -10.79
CA SER A 409 11.84 38.01 -11.54
C SER A 409 11.02 39.06 -10.77
N ASP A 410 9.86 38.68 -10.23
CA ASP A 410 8.97 39.58 -9.49
C ASP A 410 9.64 40.07 -8.20
N ARG A 411 10.36 39.17 -7.50
CA ARG A 411 11.16 39.50 -6.31
C ARG A 411 12.28 40.50 -6.62
N GLN A 412 13.03 40.28 -7.70
CA GLN A 412 14.09 41.19 -8.13
C GLN A 412 13.54 42.55 -8.55
N GLN A 413 12.40 42.59 -9.26
CA GLN A 413 11.75 43.84 -9.63
C GLN A 413 11.25 44.61 -8.40
N LEU A 414 10.70 43.91 -7.40
CA LEU A 414 10.29 44.53 -6.13
C LEU A 414 11.50 45.13 -5.40
N GLU A 415 12.61 44.39 -5.28
CA GLU A 415 13.84 44.87 -4.65
C GLU A 415 14.41 46.11 -5.37
N LEU A 416 14.44 46.10 -6.71
CA LEU A 416 14.88 47.25 -7.50
C LEU A 416 13.97 48.46 -7.30
N ARG A 417 12.64 48.28 -7.28
CA ARG A 417 11.66 49.34 -7.01
C ARG A 417 11.86 49.91 -5.60
N HIS A 418 12.02 49.07 -4.59
CA HIS A 418 12.25 49.49 -3.21
C HIS A 418 13.56 50.28 -3.07
N ARG A 419 14.67 49.76 -3.63
CA ARG A 419 15.96 50.46 -3.63
C ARG A 419 15.88 51.82 -4.33
N ALA A 420 15.17 51.91 -5.45
CA ALA A 420 14.97 53.18 -6.15
C ALA A 420 14.13 54.17 -5.32
N ARG A 421 13.09 53.70 -4.61
CA ARG A 421 12.29 54.54 -3.69
C ARG A 421 13.13 55.06 -2.52
N LEU A 422 13.91 54.19 -1.87
CA LEU A 422 14.83 54.58 -0.80
C LEU A 422 15.84 55.64 -1.28
N SER A 423 16.52 55.37 -2.40
CA SER A 423 17.53 56.30 -2.93
C SER A 423 16.93 57.66 -3.31
N ASN A 424 15.74 57.68 -3.89
CA ASN A 424 15.03 58.92 -4.20
C ASN A 424 14.67 59.70 -2.92
N HIS A 425 14.24 59.00 -1.87
CA HIS A 425 13.88 59.61 -0.60
C HIS A 425 15.11 60.14 0.14
N GLU A 426 16.20 59.37 0.24
CA GLU A 426 17.50 59.81 0.79
C GLU A 426 18.04 61.04 0.05
N SER A 427 17.94 61.06 -1.28
CA SER A 427 18.34 62.22 -2.07
C SER A 427 17.46 63.44 -1.80
N GLY A 428 16.16 63.23 -1.55
CA GLY A 428 15.22 64.28 -1.14
C GLY A 428 15.57 64.86 0.22
N PHE A 429 15.76 64.00 1.21
CA PHE A 429 16.22 64.38 2.55
C PHE A 429 17.54 65.15 2.49
N GLY A 430 18.52 64.67 1.72
CA GLY A 430 19.81 65.35 1.56
C GLY A 430 19.67 66.77 0.99
N ARG A 431 18.74 66.99 0.06
CA ARG A 431 18.45 68.34 -0.46
C ARG A 431 17.83 69.24 0.60
N GLU A 432 16.77 68.79 1.27
CA GLU A 432 16.11 69.58 2.32
C GLU A 432 17.07 69.90 3.48
N TRP A 433 17.91 68.93 3.84
CA TRP A 433 18.93 69.09 4.88
C TRP A 433 20.00 70.11 4.48
N ASN A 434 20.50 70.05 3.24
CA ASN A 434 21.49 71.01 2.74
C ASN A 434 20.91 72.43 2.62
N GLU A 435 19.64 72.56 2.23
CA GLU A 435 18.94 73.85 2.20
C GLU A 435 18.74 74.43 3.61
N LEU A 436 18.43 73.59 4.59
CA LEU A 436 18.37 73.97 6.00
C LEU A 436 19.74 74.44 6.51
N ALA A 437 20.79 73.65 6.25
CA ALA A 437 22.17 73.95 6.64
C ALA A 437 22.64 75.28 6.06
N THR A 438 22.41 75.49 4.75
CA THR A 438 22.82 76.70 4.03
C THR A 438 22.12 77.93 4.61
N ARG A 439 20.79 77.89 4.76
CA ARG A 439 20.02 79.01 5.32
C ARG A 439 20.47 79.38 6.74
N TRP A 440 20.73 78.37 7.57
CA TRP A 440 21.20 78.59 8.93
C TRP A 440 22.62 79.20 8.96
N GLN A 441 23.55 78.65 8.19
CA GLN A 441 24.91 79.17 8.10
C GLN A 441 24.95 80.60 7.55
N ASP A 442 24.12 80.89 6.54
CA ASP A 442 24.01 82.23 5.96
C ASP A 442 23.46 83.23 6.97
N ALA A 443 22.45 82.87 7.77
CA ALA A 443 21.90 83.74 8.81
C ALA A 443 22.93 84.06 9.91
N VAL A 444 23.72 83.07 10.36
CA VAL A 444 24.80 83.29 11.33
C VAL A 444 25.93 84.12 10.72
N ARG A 445 26.28 83.85 9.45
CA ARG A 445 27.31 84.62 8.73
C ARG A 445 26.88 86.07 8.56
N GLU A 446 25.65 86.34 8.13
CA GLU A 446 25.07 87.70 8.04
C GLU A 446 25.10 88.40 9.41
N ALA A 447 24.75 87.68 10.49
CA ALA A 447 24.80 88.22 11.83
C ALA A 447 26.21 88.64 12.24
N ALA A 448 27.18 87.75 12.05
CA ALA A 448 28.57 87.97 12.41
C ALA A 448 29.24 89.07 11.56
N THR A 449 29.00 89.10 10.25
CA THR A 449 29.58 90.12 9.36
C THR A 449 28.99 91.50 9.62
N THR A 450 27.68 91.59 9.92
CA THR A 450 27.05 92.85 10.32
C THR A 450 27.62 93.35 11.65
N ALA A 451 27.81 92.47 12.63
CA ALA A 451 28.45 92.81 13.90
C ALA A 451 29.89 93.30 13.71
N ASP A 452 30.67 92.66 12.85
CA ASP A 452 32.03 93.11 12.51
C ASP A 452 32.02 94.49 11.83
N ALA A 453 31.09 94.74 10.91
CA ALA A 453 30.92 96.05 10.27
C ALA A 453 30.55 97.14 11.28
N MET A 454 29.63 96.85 12.22
CA MET A 454 29.30 97.78 13.32
C MET A 454 30.52 98.06 14.19
N ASN A 455 31.30 97.03 14.54
CA ASN A 455 32.53 97.20 15.33
C ASN A 455 33.57 98.05 14.59
N GLU A 456 33.73 97.88 13.28
CA GLU A 456 34.69 98.67 12.50
C GLU A 456 34.31 100.16 12.47
N VAL A 457 33.03 100.48 12.24
CA VAL A 457 32.55 101.86 12.34
C VAL A 457 32.75 102.40 13.77
N CYS A 458 32.49 101.58 14.79
CA CYS A 458 32.76 101.96 16.17
C CYS A 458 34.25 102.23 16.43
N ARG A 459 35.20 101.46 15.89
CA ARG A 459 36.64 101.70 16.09
C ARG A 459 37.10 103.04 15.49
N ARG A 460 36.50 103.45 14.37
CA ARG A 460 36.78 104.74 13.72
C ARG A 460 36.37 105.94 14.58
N PHE A 461 35.16 105.92 15.14
CA PHE A 461 34.63 107.02 15.98
C PHE A 461 35.03 106.92 17.45
N PHE A 462 35.31 105.71 17.92
CA PHE A 462 35.62 105.38 19.31
C PHE A 462 36.88 104.50 19.39
N PRO A 463 38.08 105.05 19.12
CA PRO A 463 39.33 104.32 19.28
C PRO A 463 39.49 103.80 20.72
N ASP A 464 40.35 102.81 20.90
CA ASP A 464 40.63 102.26 22.23
C ASP A 464 41.24 103.32 23.16
N TRP A 465 41.00 103.18 24.46
CA TRP A 465 41.38 104.17 25.46
C TRP A 465 42.88 104.47 25.47
N SER A 466 43.73 103.47 25.22
CA SER A 466 45.18 103.65 25.10
C SER A 466 45.56 104.54 23.91
N THR A 467 44.93 104.32 22.75
CA THR A 467 45.17 105.13 21.54
C THR A 467 44.69 106.56 21.71
N LEU A 468 43.54 106.75 22.36
CA LEU A 468 43.03 108.08 22.69
C LEU A 468 43.97 108.85 23.62
N ALA A 469 44.53 108.18 24.63
CA ALA A 469 45.43 108.81 25.59
C ALA A 469 46.75 109.29 24.94
N GLU A 470 47.21 108.62 23.89
CA GLU A 470 48.48 108.95 23.21
C GLU A 470 48.34 110.03 22.14
N SER A 471 47.27 110.01 21.33
CA SER A 471 47.16 110.84 20.12
C SER A 471 45.73 111.27 19.80
N TRP A 472 44.99 111.80 20.77
CA TRP A 472 43.65 112.33 20.52
C TRP A 472 43.69 113.54 19.55
N GLN A 473 42.78 113.53 18.58
CA GLN A 473 42.51 114.67 17.71
C GLN A 473 41.03 115.07 17.84
N PRO A 474 40.71 116.37 17.88
CA PRO A 474 39.33 116.82 17.96
C PRO A 474 38.49 116.31 16.77
N PRO A 475 37.37 115.61 17.02
CA PRO A 475 36.50 115.14 15.95
C PRO A 475 35.81 116.32 15.27
N THR A 476 35.63 116.22 13.95
CA THR A 476 34.92 117.23 13.14
C THR A 476 33.47 116.86 12.83
N GLU A 477 33.15 115.57 12.93
CA GLU A 477 31.83 115.01 12.60
C GLU A 477 31.17 114.47 13.87
N LEU A 478 29.83 114.52 13.92
CA LEU A 478 29.07 113.88 15.00
C LEU A 478 28.94 112.39 14.71
N PRO A 479 29.23 111.50 15.68
CA PRO A 479 29.03 110.08 15.50
C PRO A 479 27.53 109.76 15.41
N PRO A 480 27.12 108.78 14.60
CA PRO A 480 25.72 108.40 14.46
C PRO A 480 25.15 107.57 15.63
N GLY A 481 25.98 107.27 16.62
CA GLY A 481 25.63 106.56 17.85
C GLY A 481 26.85 106.49 18.75
N ILE A 482 26.65 106.48 20.07
CA ILE A 482 27.73 106.48 21.07
C ILE A 482 27.94 105.07 21.59
N ARG A 483 29.14 104.52 21.41
CA ARG A 483 29.49 103.21 21.97
C ARG A 483 29.70 103.32 23.49
N ILE A 484 28.85 102.64 24.26
CA ILE A 484 28.93 102.59 25.73
C ILE A 484 29.47 101.25 26.25
N GLY A 485 29.57 100.23 25.39
CA GLY A 485 30.08 98.91 25.77
C GLY A 485 30.08 97.92 24.60
N GLN A 486 30.02 96.63 24.92
CA GLN A 486 29.85 95.54 23.97
C GLN A 486 29.10 94.37 24.60
N PHE A 487 28.40 93.59 23.78
CA PHE A 487 27.72 92.36 24.12
C PHE A 487 28.46 91.20 23.46
N GLU A 488 28.85 90.20 24.24
CA GLU A 488 29.38 88.94 23.70
C GLU A 488 28.22 88.01 23.35
N VAL A 489 28.05 87.73 22.06
CA VAL A 489 27.07 86.77 21.54
C VAL A 489 27.76 85.43 21.39
N ASP A 490 27.30 84.45 22.17
CA ASP A 490 27.77 83.07 22.12
C ASP A 490 26.57 82.15 21.85
N LEU A 491 26.55 81.51 20.68
CA LEU A 491 25.47 80.62 20.28
C LEU A 491 25.29 79.45 21.26
N ALA A 492 26.34 79.04 21.98
CA ALA A 492 26.26 77.99 22.99
C ALA A 492 25.41 78.37 24.21
N ARG A 493 25.26 79.68 24.48
CA ARG A 493 24.47 80.20 25.60
C ARG A 493 23.02 80.46 25.23
N LEU A 494 22.69 80.38 23.94
CA LEU A 494 21.33 80.57 23.44
C LEU A 494 20.60 79.22 23.42
N GLU A 495 19.34 79.21 23.81
CA GLU A 495 18.50 78.01 23.73
C GLU A 495 18.40 77.55 22.27
N ASN A 496 18.75 76.28 22.03
CA ASN A 496 18.89 75.70 20.70
C ASN A 496 19.92 76.41 19.80
N GLY A 497 20.78 77.32 20.29
CA GLY A 497 21.67 78.09 19.43
C GLY A 497 22.76 77.26 18.73
N LEU A 498 23.22 76.17 19.36
CA LEU A 498 24.10 75.19 18.72
C LEU A 498 23.33 73.95 18.29
N PRO A 499 23.40 73.57 17.00
CA PRO A 499 22.82 72.32 16.53
C PRO A 499 23.52 71.09 17.13
N PRO A 500 22.77 70.03 17.43
CA PRO A 500 23.34 68.75 17.86
C PRO A 500 24.14 68.09 16.72
N ASP A 501 23.65 68.15 15.47
CA ASP A 501 24.34 67.64 14.29
C ASP A 501 25.51 68.56 13.88
N GLU A 502 26.70 67.98 13.74
CA GLU A 502 27.92 68.72 13.35
C GLU A 502 27.82 69.37 11.97
N ARG A 503 27.05 68.78 11.03
CA ARG A 503 26.87 69.31 9.67
C ARG A 503 26.14 70.66 9.66
N LEU A 504 25.36 70.94 10.71
CA LEU A 504 24.65 72.20 10.87
C LEU A 504 25.45 73.23 11.67
N ARG A 505 26.60 72.88 12.26
CA ARG A 505 27.35 73.84 13.07
C ARG A 505 28.00 74.90 12.18
N PRO A 506 27.77 76.21 12.46
CA PRO A 506 28.40 77.27 11.71
C PRO A 506 29.88 77.36 12.08
N GLU A 507 30.71 77.86 11.15
CA GLU A 507 32.16 78.04 11.36
C GLU A 507 32.47 78.99 12.52
N ARG A 508 31.65 80.03 12.68
CA ARG A 508 31.76 81.01 13.76
C ARG A 508 30.53 80.94 14.65
N THR A 509 30.77 80.65 15.93
CA THR A 509 29.72 80.51 16.96
C THR A 509 29.73 81.64 17.98
N GLN A 510 30.75 82.51 17.92
CA GLN A 510 30.95 83.62 18.85
C GLN A 510 31.31 84.91 18.11
N PHE A 511 30.69 86.02 18.50
CA PHE A 511 31.00 87.35 17.99
C PHE A 511 30.57 88.44 18.99
N SER A 512 31.21 89.61 18.92
CA SER A 512 30.91 90.75 19.78
C SER A 512 30.06 91.76 19.03
N LEU A 513 29.00 92.26 19.66
CA LEU A 513 28.15 93.33 19.15
C LEU A 513 28.40 94.60 19.97
N PRO A 514 28.65 95.77 19.38
CA PRO A 514 28.84 96.98 20.16
C PRO A 514 27.52 97.41 20.81
N ALA A 515 27.57 97.81 22.08
CA ALA A 515 26.41 98.40 22.76
C ALA A 515 26.35 99.90 22.44
N ILE A 516 25.36 100.30 21.63
CA ILE A 516 25.28 101.64 21.06
C ILE A 516 24.10 102.40 21.65
N LEU A 517 24.36 103.61 22.13
CA LEU A 517 23.34 104.59 22.45
C LEU A 517 23.03 105.42 21.20
N PRO A 518 21.78 105.44 20.70
CA PRO A 518 21.39 106.29 19.58
C PRO A 518 21.75 107.76 19.84
N PHE A 519 22.37 108.41 18.86
CA PHE A 519 22.76 109.80 18.96
C PHE A 519 22.76 110.44 17.56
N PRO A 520 22.22 111.65 17.37
CA PRO A 520 21.71 112.57 18.39
C PRO A 520 20.30 112.23 18.89
N ASP A 521 19.55 111.41 18.16
CA ASP A 521 18.15 111.13 18.46
C ASP A 521 18.01 110.11 19.61
N ASN A 522 17.18 110.42 20.62
CA ASN A 522 16.82 109.50 21.71
C ASN A 522 18.00 108.94 22.56
N ALA A 523 19.01 109.78 22.85
CA ALA A 523 20.21 109.42 23.61
C ALA A 523 20.01 109.32 25.16
N SER A 524 18.97 108.63 25.62
CA SER A 524 18.69 108.41 27.05
C SER A 524 19.23 107.07 27.53
N LEU A 525 20.02 107.06 28.62
CA LEU A 525 20.56 105.85 29.25
C LEU A 525 20.03 105.69 30.67
N LEU A 526 19.40 104.54 30.96
CA LEU A 526 18.96 104.14 32.30
C LEU A 526 19.73 102.90 32.75
N LEU A 527 20.54 103.03 33.79
CA LEU A 527 21.25 101.92 34.41
C LEU A 527 20.54 101.51 35.72
N LYS A 528 20.13 100.25 35.80
CA LYS A 528 19.54 99.67 37.02
C LYS A 528 20.58 98.77 37.70
N ALA A 529 21.03 99.16 38.88
CA ALA A 529 22.03 98.40 39.63
C ALA A 529 21.72 98.38 41.13
N THR A 530 22.09 97.29 41.80
CA THR A 530 21.92 97.09 43.25
C THR A 530 23.23 96.64 43.89
N GLY A 531 23.40 96.91 45.19
CA GLY A 531 24.61 96.54 45.94
C GLY A 531 25.90 97.01 45.27
N ALA A 532 26.88 96.10 45.13
CA ALA A 532 28.17 96.34 44.47
C ALA A 532 28.06 96.70 42.98
N GLY A 533 26.91 96.48 42.33
CA GLY A 533 26.68 96.90 40.95
C GLY A 533 26.59 98.42 40.77
N LYS A 534 26.36 99.18 41.86
CA LYS A 534 26.31 100.65 41.80
C LYS A 534 27.62 101.25 41.32
N ASP A 535 28.75 100.75 41.81
CA ASP A 535 30.08 101.24 41.43
C ASP A 535 30.35 100.99 39.93
N VAL A 536 29.92 99.83 39.43
CA VAL A 536 29.99 99.49 37.99
C VAL A 536 29.12 100.41 37.15
N ALA A 537 27.91 100.72 37.60
CA ALA A 537 27.01 101.65 36.90
C ALA A 537 27.58 103.07 36.85
N VAL A 538 28.17 103.54 37.97
CA VAL A 538 28.89 104.82 38.02
C VAL A 538 30.04 104.81 37.02
N ALA A 539 30.88 103.77 37.02
CA ALA A 539 31.99 103.63 36.07
C ALA A 539 31.50 103.61 34.60
N THR A 540 30.34 103.01 34.31
CA THR A 540 29.73 103.05 32.97
C THR A 540 29.29 104.46 32.58
N LEU A 541 28.70 105.23 33.51
CA LEU A 541 28.35 106.63 33.26
C LEU A 541 29.59 107.49 32.99
N GLN A 542 30.66 107.32 33.79
CA GLN A 542 31.93 108.00 33.57
C GLN A 542 32.54 107.65 32.20
N ALA A 543 32.52 106.36 31.82
CA ALA A 543 33.00 105.90 30.51
C ALA A 543 32.17 106.50 29.37
N ALA A 544 30.84 106.54 29.50
CA ALA A 544 29.96 107.18 28.52
C ALA A 544 30.27 108.68 28.40
N MET A 545 30.43 109.40 29.51
CA MET A 545 30.83 110.81 29.52
C MET A 545 32.16 111.03 28.81
N LEU A 546 33.17 110.20 29.07
CA LEU A 546 34.45 110.26 28.36
C LEU A 546 34.27 110.03 26.86
N ARG A 547 33.45 109.05 26.45
CA ARG A 547 33.15 108.81 25.02
C ARG A 547 32.48 110.02 24.37
N PHE A 548 31.54 110.66 25.06
CA PHE A 548 30.94 111.90 24.59
C PHE A 548 31.98 113.03 24.43
N LEU A 549 32.87 113.21 25.40
CA LEU A 549 33.95 114.22 25.35
C LEU A 549 34.94 113.97 24.21
N THR A 550 35.34 112.72 23.98
CA THR A 550 36.36 112.38 22.99
C THR A 550 35.83 112.32 21.56
N SER A 551 34.53 112.08 21.39
CA SER A 551 33.92 111.76 20.09
C SER A 551 32.94 112.81 19.58
N ILE A 552 32.55 113.81 20.36
CA ILE A 552 31.75 114.95 19.89
C ILE A 552 32.65 116.17 19.60
N PRO A 553 32.44 116.91 18.50
CA PRO A 553 33.21 118.11 18.21
C PRO A 553 33.18 119.12 19.38
N PRO A 554 34.34 119.72 19.74
CA PRO A 554 34.40 120.69 20.84
C PRO A 554 33.37 121.82 20.70
N GLY A 555 32.79 122.23 21.83
CA GLY A 555 31.76 123.28 21.89
C GLY A 555 30.33 122.81 21.59
N ARG A 556 30.11 121.54 21.26
CA ARG A 556 28.78 120.97 20.98
C ARG A 556 28.19 120.11 22.12
N ILE A 557 28.84 120.07 23.26
CA ILE A 557 28.37 119.34 24.45
C ILE A 557 28.47 120.21 25.70
N ARG A 558 27.49 120.06 26.60
CA ARG A 558 27.48 120.64 27.94
C ARG A 558 27.00 119.59 28.93
N PHE A 559 27.70 119.41 30.04
CA PHE A 559 27.32 118.49 31.11
C PHE A 559 26.68 119.23 32.28
N THR A 560 25.53 118.73 32.72
CA THR A 560 24.97 119.05 34.05
C THR A 560 24.97 117.75 34.86
N ILE A 561 25.79 117.69 35.90
CA ILE A 561 26.01 116.47 36.71
C ILE A 561 25.33 116.64 38.07
N ILE A 562 24.44 115.71 38.42
CA ILE A 562 23.70 115.71 39.67
C ILE A 562 24.05 114.43 40.43
N ASP A 563 24.64 114.55 41.62
CA ASP A 563 25.04 113.42 42.47
C ASP A 563 24.76 113.72 43.97
N PRO A 564 23.49 113.64 44.41
CA PRO A 564 23.11 113.99 45.78
C PRO A 564 23.58 112.97 46.83
N VAL A 565 23.84 111.72 46.43
CA VAL A 565 24.18 110.63 47.36
C VAL A 565 25.69 110.45 47.49
N GLY A 566 26.44 110.51 46.39
CA GLY A 566 27.89 110.44 46.40
C GLY A 566 28.57 111.77 46.75
N LEU A 567 27.80 112.82 47.06
CA LEU A 567 28.28 114.15 47.40
C LEU A 567 29.25 114.73 46.34
N GLY A 568 29.11 114.29 45.09
CA GLY A 568 29.96 114.70 43.96
C GLY A 568 31.28 113.94 43.83
N GLU A 569 31.60 113.02 44.75
CA GLU A 569 32.82 112.20 44.68
C GLU A 569 32.87 111.39 43.40
N ASN A 570 31.73 110.82 42.99
CA ASN A 570 31.60 109.95 41.82
C ASN A 570 32.03 110.60 40.51
N PHE A 571 32.02 111.93 40.39
CA PHE A 571 32.39 112.63 39.14
C PHE A 571 33.46 113.70 39.36
N SER A 572 34.10 113.70 40.53
CA SER A 572 35.12 114.67 40.94
C SER A 572 36.27 114.79 39.93
N ALA A 573 36.69 113.68 39.31
CA ALA A 573 37.76 113.66 38.31
C ALA A 573 37.48 114.54 37.07
N PHE A 574 36.21 114.78 36.73
CA PHE A 574 35.84 115.64 35.62
C PHE A 574 35.88 117.14 35.98
N MET A 575 35.92 117.51 37.26
CA MET A 575 35.92 118.92 37.67
C MET A 575 37.14 119.69 37.16
N HIS A 576 38.27 119.01 36.93
CA HIS A 576 39.44 119.63 36.29
C HIS A 576 39.14 120.19 34.88
N LEU A 577 38.08 119.71 34.21
CA LEU A 577 37.65 120.27 32.92
C LEU A 577 36.89 121.59 33.08
N ALA A 578 36.20 121.80 34.22
CA ALA A 578 35.50 123.04 34.52
C ALA A 578 36.47 124.23 34.69
N ASP A 579 37.71 123.95 35.11
CA ASP A 579 38.77 124.96 35.24
C ASP A 579 39.20 125.53 33.87
N TYR A 580 38.99 124.79 32.77
CA TYR A 580 39.37 125.21 31.41
C TYR A 580 38.22 125.86 30.64
N ASP A 581 37.00 125.31 30.75
CA ASP A 581 35.80 125.88 30.14
C ASP A 581 34.60 125.72 31.09
N GLU A 582 34.21 126.83 31.72
CA GLU A 582 33.06 126.93 32.64
C GLU A 582 31.72 126.52 31.98
N LEU A 583 31.63 126.56 30.65
CA LEU A 583 30.41 126.19 29.92
C LEU A 583 30.31 124.67 29.68
N LEU A 584 31.41 123.93 29.77
CA LEU A 584 31.46 122.49 29.50
C LEU A 584 30.93 121.67 30.69
N ILE A 585 31.33 122.02 31.91
CA ILE A 585 30.80 121.47 33.16
C ILE A 585 30.40 122.66 34.01
N SER A 586 29.10 122.84 34.22
CA SER A 586 28.51 124.03 34.85
C SER A 586 29.01 124.31 36.29
N ASN A 587 30.21 124.88 36.45
CA ASN A 587 30.95 125.37 37.64
C ASN A 587 30.95 124.52 38.94
N ARG A 588 30.14 123.47 39.06
CA ARG A 588 30.01 122.55 40.19
C ARG A 588 29.21 121.28 39.82
N ILE A 589 29.44 120.20 40.58
CA ILE A 589 28.54 119.04 40.64
C ILE A 589 27.43 119.33 41.66
N TRP A 590 26.18 119.06 41.31
CA TRP A 590 25.01 119.43 42.10
C TRP A 590 24.64 118.32 43.09
N THR A 591 24.74 118.61 44.39
CA THR A 591 24.54 117.63 45.47
C THR A 591 23.35 117.96 46.38
N GLU A 592 23.08 119.24 46.62
CA GLU A 592 22.00 119.72 47.51
C GLU A 592 20.67 119.91 46.78
N SER A 593 19.55 119.48 47.41
CA SER A 593 18.22 119.49 46.80
C SER A 593 17.77 120.86 46.29
N SER A 594 17.93 121.92 47.08
CA SER A 594 17.52 123.28 46.70
C SER A 594 18.28 123.81 45.48
N HIS A 595 19.57 123.49 45.39
CA HIS A 595 20.42 123.85 44.27
C HIS A 595 20.09 123.05 43.01
N ILE A 596 19.76 121.77 43.15
CA ILE A 596 19.29 120.91 42.05
C ILE A 596 17.97 121.46 41.48
N GLU A 597 16.99 121.77 42.32
CA GLU A 597 15.69 122.33 41.89
C GLU A 597 15.87 123.62 41.09
N LYS A 598 16.68 124.55 41.59
CA LYS A 598 17.00 125.78 40.88
C LYS A 598 17.65 125.50 39.52
N ARG A 599 18.64 124.59 39.47
CA ARG A 599 19.32 124.26 38.22
C ARG A 599 18.38 123.62 37.19
N LEU A 600 17.44 122.79 37.62
CA LEU A 600 16.43 122.20 36.74
C LEU A 600 15.46 123.26 36.20
N ALA A 601 15.09 124.26 37.01
CA ALA A 601 14.32 125.42 36.56
C ALA A 601 15.11 126.24 35.52
N ASP A 602 16.38 126.55 35.78
CA ASP A 602 17.26 127.29 34.85
C ASP A 602 17.40 126.55 33.49
N LEU A 603 17.53 125.22 33.52
CA LEU A 603 17.59 124.40 32.30
C LEU A 603 16.26 124.42 31.53
N THR A 604 15.13 124.42 32.24
CA THR A 604 13.80 124.48 31.63
C THR A 604 13.58 125.82 30.93
N GLU A 605 13.92 126.92 31.59
CA GLU A 605 13.85 128.27 31.00
C GLU A 605 14.81 128.40 29.80
N HIS A 606 16.02 127.83 29.89
CA HIS A 606 16.95 127.81 28.76
C HIS A 606 16.37 127.08 27.54
N MET A 607 15.75 125.91 27.74
CA MET A 607 15.10 125.17 26.66
C MET A 607 13.93 125.96 26.06
N GLU A 608 13.10 126.61 26.87
CA GLU A 608 12.02 127.47 26.40
C GLU A 608 12.54 128.63 25.53
N ASN A 609 13.60 129.29 25.97
CA ASN A 609 14.28 130.33 25.19
C ASN A 609 14.83 129.80 23.87
N ILE A 610 15.40 128.60 23.84
CA ILE A 610 15.86 127.94 22.61
C ILE A 610 14.70 127.73 21.65
N PHE A 611 13.58 127.17 22.14
CA PHE A 611 12.39 126.94 21.33
C PHE A 611 11.80 128.24 20.75
N GLN A 612 11.68 129.29 21.56
CA GLN A 612 11.07 130.56 21.15
C GLN A 612 11.98 131.43 20.26
N THR A 613 13.29 131.37 20.47
CA THR A 613 14.25 132.29 19.83
C THR A 613 14.95 131.67 18.63
N TYR A 614 15.39 130.42 18.73
CA TYR A 614 16.29 129.80 17.75
C TYR A 614 15.59 128.82 16.79
N LEU A 615 14.53 128.14 17.24
CA LEU A 615 13.85 127.10 16.44
C LEU A 615 12.59 127.59 15.71
N ARG A 616 12.39 128.91 15.59
CA ARG A 616 11.21 129.65 15.04
C ARG A 616 10.62 129.06 13.73
N ASN A 617 9.92 127.93 13.82
CA ASN A 617 9.27 127.19 12.72
C ASN A 617 10.16 126.77 11.52
N GLU A 618 11.49 126.84 11.62
CA GLU A 618 12.39 126.51 10.50
C GLU A 618 12.80 125.02 10.42
N PHE A 619 12.42 124.19 11.40
CA PHE A 619 12.80 122.78 11.47
C PHE A 619 11.57 121.85 11.54
N LYS A 620 11.66 120.70 10.85
CA LYS A 620 10.54 119.75 10.67
C LYS A 620 10.27 118.89 11.92
N THR A 621 11.24 118.78 12.82
CA THR A 621 11.17 118.12 14.14
C THR A 621 12.08 118.88 15.11
N ILE A 622 11.81 118.76 16.42
CA ILE A 622 12.68 119.27 17.49
C ILE A 622 13.98 118.47 17.52
#